data_AF-A0AAV1VDA4-F1
#
_entry.id   AF-A0AAV1VDA4-F1
#
_cell.length_a   1.000
_cell.length_b   1.000
_cell.length_c   1.000
_cell.angle_alpha   90.00
_cell.angle_beta   90.00
_cell.angle_gamma   90.00
#
_symmetry.space_group_name_H-M   'P 1'
#
loop_
_entity.id
_entity.type
_entity.pdbx_description
1 polymer ?
#
loop_
_entity_poly.entity_id
_entity_poly.type
_entity_poly.pdbx_seq_one_letter_code
_entity_poly.pdbx_strand_id
1 'polypeptide(L)'
;MENPTPLSEAQKVALDKLIASLGPEYVEFLVSQGPEVLNARVEIYMQYEATLLGQVQDQIASAMPTRYVSVPDEEAKPRPLRVEVKSYSGKKGQNLILWIREIEMVMRSGLLTLDHQQVSLATSNLDGRAREWALTCSTSVDIAFPTFESIKSHLVQVLSPPYVAYRVRSRFLFTRQGKNELSDYV
;
A
#
# COMPACT_ATOMS: atom_id res chain seq x y z
N MET A 1 -23.15 -27.59 68.92
CA MET A 1 -22.25 -26.48 68.52
C MET A 1 -21.81 -26.79 67.11
N GLU A 2 -22.55 -26.31 66.11
CA GLU A 2 -22.15 -26.45 64.71
C GLU A 2 -21.11 -25.39 64.39
N ASN A 3 -19.96 -25.83 63.88
CA ASN A 3 -18.87 -24.96 63.47
C ASN A 3 -19.31 -24.12 62.26
N PRO A 4 -19.05 -22.79 62.22
CA PRO A 4 -19.36 -22.00 61.04
C PRO A 4 -18.46 -22.46 59.88
N THR A 5 -19.09 -22.84 58.77
CA THR A 5 -18.40 -23.27 57.55
C THR A 5 -17.47 -22.13 57.08
N PRO A 6 -16.16 -22.35 56.96
CA PRO A 6 -15.24 -21.29 56.58
C PRO A 6 -15.50 -20.88 55.12
N LEU A 7 -15.64 -19.58 54.90
CA LEU A 7 -15.78 -18.99 53.57
C LEU A 7 -14.65 -19.45 52.63
N SER A 8 -15.03 -19.88 51.43
CA SER A 8 -14.09 -20.22 50.36
C SER A 8 -13.31 -18.98 49.91
N GLU A 9 -12.10 -19.17 49.37
CA GLU A 9 -11.25 -18.08 48.91
C GLU A 9 -11.93 -17.22 47.83
N ALA A 10 -12.74 -17.83 46.97
CA ALA A 10 -13.58 -17.12 46.01
C ALA A 10 -14.68 -16.26 46.66
N GLN A 11 -15.28 -16.76 47.75
CA GLN A 11 -16.30 -16.02 48.51
C GLN A 11 -15.69 -14.84 49.27
N LYS A 12 -14.46 -14.95 49.76
CA LYS A 12 -13.72 -13.84 50.39
C LYS A 12 -13.44 -12.72 49.39
N VAL A 13 -12.95 -13.07 48.19
CA VAL A 13 -12.72 -12.10 47.12
C VAL A 13 -14.02 -11.43 46.68
N ALA A 14 -15.11 -12.18 46.57
CA ALA A 14 -16.42 -11.62 46.25
C ALA A 14 -16.93 -10.68 47.36
N LEU A 15 -16.70 -11.02 48.62
CA LEU A 15 -17.04 -10.17 49.77
C LEU A 15 -16.25 -8.86 49.76
N ASP A 16 -14.95 -8.89 49.49
CA ASP A 16 -14.11 -7.68 49.39
C ASP A 16 -14.61 -6.73 48.29
N LYS A 17 -15.00 -7.27 47.13
CA LYS A 17 -15.61 -6.49 46.05
C LYS A 17 -17.00 -5.96 46.40
N LEU A 18 -17.78 -6.72 47.16
CA LEU A 18 -19.09 -6.29 47.63
C LEU A 18 -18.96 -5.14 48.63
N ILE A 19 -17.99 -5.19 49.54
CA ILE A 19 -17.61 -4.09 50.43
C ILE A 19 -17.18 -2.86 49.61
N ALA A 20 -16.37 -3.06 48.57
CA ALA A 20 -15.92 -1.97 47.71
C ALA A 20 -17.03 -1.32 46.89
N SER A 21 -18.10 -2.05 46.55
CA SER A 21 -19.20 -1.55 45.69
C SER A 21 -20.39 -1.00 46.47
N LEU A 22 -20.72 -1.58 47.63
CA LEU A 22 -21.90 -1.21 48.43
C LEU A 22 -21.56 -0.51 49.75
N GLY A 23 -20.27 -0.43 50.10
CA GLY A 23 -19.78 0.17 51.33
C GLY A 23 -19.76 -0.81 52.52
N PRO A 24 -18.86 -0.60 53.50
CA PRO A 24 -18.74 -1.49 54.66
C PRO A 24 -19.99 -1.49 55.53
N GLU A 25 -20.74 -0.39 55.61
CA GLU A 25 -21.93 -0.24 56.46
C GLU A 25 -23.04 -1.21 56.03
N TYR A 26 -23.17 -1.45 54.72
CA TYR A 26 -24.15 -2.39 54.18
C TYR A 26 -23.77 -3.85 54.47
N VAL A 27 -22.47 -4.15 54.48
CA VAL A 27 -21.97 -5.50 54.78
C VAL A 27 -22.07 -5.81 56.27
N GLU A 28 -21.80 -4.83 57.14
CA GLU A 28 -22.03 -4.96 58.58
C GLU A 28 -23.51 -5.22 58.91
N PHE A 29 -24.42 -4.58 58.17
CA PHE A 29 -25.86 -4.87 58.27
C PHE A 29 -26.17 -6.32 57.87
N LEU A 30 -25.60 -6.82 56.76
CA LEU A 30 -25.79 -8.21 56.34
C LEU A 30 -25.21 -9.21 57.35
N VAL A 31 -24.06 -8.90 57.95
CA VAL A 31 -23.47 -9.69 59.04
C VAL A 31 -24.40 -9.73 60.26
N SER A 32 -25.04 -8.61 60.60
CA SER A 32 -26.00 -8.54 61.71
C SER A 32 -27.27 -9.37 61.51
N GLN A 33 -27.61 -9.69 60.25
CA GLN A 33 -28.76 -10.53 59.90
C GLN A 33 -28.47 -12.03 59.93
N GLY A 34 -27.20 -12.42 60.08
CA GLY A 34 -26.77 -13.81 60.19
C GLY A 34 -25.86 -14.26 59.03
N PRO A 35 -24.98 -15.24 59.29
CA PRO A 35 -23.98 -15.69 58.31
C PRO A 35 -24.60 -16.32 57.05
N GLU A 36 -25.80 -16.90 57.15
CA GLU A 36 -26.53 -17.48 56.02
C GLU A 36 -26.97 -16.41 55.02
N VAL A 37 -27.39 -15.25 55.51
CA VAL A 37 -27.85 -14.11 54.68
C VAL A 37 -26.66 -13.49 53.94
N LEU A 38 -25.51 -13.35 54.63
CA LEU A 38 -24.28 -12.90 54.02
C LEU A 38 -23.83 -13.86 52.90
N ASN A 39 -23.82 -15.16 53.16
CA ASN A 39 -23.42 -16.18 52.18
C ASN A 39 -24.32 -16.16 50.95
N ALA A 40 -25.64 -16.14 51.14
CA ALA A 40 -26.59 -16.05 50.03
C ALA A 40 -26.37 -14.77 49.19
N ARG A 41 -26.06 -13.64 49.84
CA ARG A 41 -25.79 -12.38 49.14
C ARG A 41 -24.48 -12.43 48.34
N VAL A 42 -23.44 -13.02 48.90
CA VAL A 42 -22.15 -13.24 48.22
C VAL A 42 -22.31 -14.18 47.02
N GLU A 43 -23.10 -15.25 47.15
CA GLU A 43 -23.40 -16.16 46.04
C GLU A 43 -24.16 -15.48 44.89
N ILE A 44 -25.17 -14.66 45.21
CA ILE A 44 -25.88 -13.86 44.22
C ILE A 44 -24.92 -12.93 43.49
N TYR A 45 -23.99 -12.30 44.22
CA TYR A 45 -22.99 -11.41 43.63
C TYR A 45 -22.02 -12.17 42.71
N MET A 46 -21.53 -13.34 43.11
CA MET A 46 -20.67 -14.18 42.27
C MET A 46 -21.39 -14.61 40.98
N GLN A 47 -22.67 -14.98 41.07
CA GLN A 47 -23.47 -15.39 39.91
C GLN A 47 -23.74 -14.22 38.96
N TYR A 48 -23.97 -13.02 39.51
CA TYR A 48 -24.06 -11.78 38.73
C TYR A 48 -22.75 -11.46 37.99
N GLU A 49 -21.59 -11.52 38.69
CA GLU A 49 -20.28 -11.31 38.03
C GLU A 49 -20.04 -12.33 36.91
N ALA A 50 -20.34 -13.61 37.15
CA ALA A 50 -20.17 -14.66 36.14
C ALA A 50 -21.06 -14.44 34.91
N THR A 51 -22.31 -14.01 35.12
CA THR A 51 -23.25 -13.71 34.03
C THR A 51 -22.80 -12.48 33.24
N LEU A 52 -22.32 -11.44 33.92
CA LEU A 52 -21.81 -10.23 33.29
C LEU A 52 -20.56 -10.51 32.46
N LEU A 53 -19.62 -11.31 32.99
CA LEU A 53 -18.43 -11.73 32.25
C LEU A 53 -18.78 -12.55 31.02
N GLY A 54 -19.74 -13.47 31.12
CA GLY A 54 -20.24 -14.24 29.98
C GLY A 54 -20.85 -13.34 28.91
N GLN A 55 -21.70 -12.38 29.30
CA GLN A 55 -22.29 -11.42 28.38
C GLN A 55 -21.25 -10.56 27.67
N VAL A 56 -20.25 -10.06 28.38
CA VAL A 56 -19.14 -9.28 27.78
C VAL A 56 -18.34 -10.15 26.82
N GLN A 57 -18.09 -11.41 27.16
CA GLN A 57 -17.36 -12.34 26.30
C GLN A 57 -18.14 -12.69 25.02
N ASP A 58 -19.44 -12.92 25.13
CA ASP A 58 -20.34 -13.13 23.97
C ASP A 58 -20.42 -11.89 23.09
N GLN A 59 -20.48 -10.70 23.71
CA GLN A 59 -20.50 -9.43 22.98
C GLN A 59 -19.17 -9.17 22.26
N ILE A 60 -18.03 -9.50 22.88
CA ILE A 60 -16.71 -9.46 22.24
C ILE A 60 -16.65 -10.49 21.10
N ALA A 61 -17.13 -11.72 21.29
CA ALA A 61 -17.15 -12.75 20.25
C ALA A 61 -18.09 -12.43 19.08
N SER A 62 -19.15 -11.66 19.33
CA SER A 62 -20.08 -11.17 18.31
C SER A 62 -19.56 -9.92 17.59
N ALA A 63 -18.92 -8.99 18.30
CA ALA A 63 -18.40 -7.73 17.76
C ALA A 63 -17.03 -7.88 17.09
N MET A 64 -16.23 -8.85 17.54
CA MET A 64 -15.02 -9.29 16.85
C MET A 64 -15.42 -10.52 16.05
N PRO A 65 -15.67 -10.42 14.73
CA PRO A 65 -15.56 -11.61 13.92
C PRO A 65 -14.13 -12.08 14.15
N THR A 66 -13.97 -13.19 14.85
CA THR A 66 -12.70 -13.87 15.01
C THR A 66 -12.22 -14.22 13.61
N ARG A 67 -11.55 -13.27 12.97
CA ARG A 67 -10.65 -13.49 11.87
C ARG A 67 -9.41 -14.15 12.48
N TYR A 68 -9.57 -15.37 13.00
CA TYR A 68 -8.68 -16.43 12.57
C TYR A 68 -9.09 -16.78 11.15
N VAL A 69 -8.97 -15.79 10.26
CA VAL A 69 -8.60 -16.08 8.90
C VAL A 69 -7.20 -16.62 9.09
N SER A 70 -7.07 -17.95 9.13
CA SER A 70 -5.91 -18.56 8.50
C SER A 70 -5.78 -17.81 7.19
N VAL A 71 -4.85 -16.85 7.13
CA VAL A 71 -4.54 -16.15 5.89
C VAL A 71 -4.28 -17.31 4.94
N PRO A 72 -5.18 -17.61 3.97
CA PRO A 72 -4.79 -18.51 2.92
C PRO A 72 -3.61 -17.77 2.31
N ASP A 73 -2.41 -18.34 2.41
CA ASP A 73 -1.14 -17.82 1.91
C ASP A 73 -1.43 -16.75 0.86
N GLU A 74 -1.50 -15.49 1.31
CA GLU A 74 -1.84 -14.37 0.43
C GLU A 74 -0.56 -14.26 -0.37
N GLU A 75 -0.52 -14.98 -1.50
CA GLU A 75 0.57 -15.02 -2.47
C GLU A 75 1.15 -13.63 -2.50
N ALA A 76 2.32 -13.47 -1.87
CA ALA A 76 2.81 -12.18 -1.38
C ALA A 76 2.60 -11.11 -2.44
N LYS A 77 1.50 -10.34 -2.31
CA LYS A 77 1.06 -9.47 -3.41
C LYS A 77 2.24 -8.58 -3.74
N PRO A 78 2.73 -8.61 -4.99
CA PRO A 78 3.99 -7.97 -5.31
C PRO A 78 3.85 -6.49 -4.98
N ARG A 79 4.78 -5.99 -4.15
CA ARG A 79 4.76 -4.60 -3.70
C ARG A 79 5.39 -3.74 -4.80
N PRO A 80 4.74 -2.64 -5.23
CA PRO A 80 5.35 -1.69 -6.14
C PRO A 80 6.67 -1.18 -5.58
N LEU A 81 7.75 -1.31 -6.35
CA LEU A 81 9.05 -0.73 -6.02
C LEU A 81 9.12 0.69 -6.59
N ARG A 82 9.47 1.65 -5.73
CA ARG A 82 9.69 3.04 -6.13
C ARG A 82 11.12 3.19 -6.64
N VAL A 83 11.27 3.20 -7.96
CA VAL A 83 12.56 3.41 -8.63
C VAL A 83 12.61 4.85 -9.16
N GLU A 84 13.72 5.55 -8.90
CA GLU A 84 13.95 6.90 -9.40
C GLU A 84 14.58 6.84 -10.80
N VAL A 85 14.06 7.64 -11.73
CA VAL A 85 14.57 7.77 -13.09
C VAL A 85 15.11 9.17 -13.30
N LYS A 86 16.20 9.29 -14.04
CA LYS A 86 16.71 10.61 -14.44
C LYS A 86 15.76 11.25 -15.44
N SER A 87 15.46 12.52 -15.24
CA SER A 87 14.60 13.23 -16.20
C SER A 87 15.29 13.41 -17.55
N TYR A 88 14.51 13.28 -18.63
CA TYR A 88 15.01 13.43 -20.00
C TYR A 88 14.74 14.83 -20.52
N SER A 89 15.81 15.58 -20.82
CA SER A 89 15.72 16.99 -21.22
C SER A 89 15.78 17.23 -22.73
N GLY A 90 16.07 16.19 -23.52
CA GLY A 90 16.30 16.29 -24.96
C GLY A 90 17.62 17.01 -25.32
N LYS A 91 18.61 17.04 -24.42
CA LYS A 91 19.93 17.65 -24.69
C LYS A 91 20.81 16.76 -25.56
N LYS A 92 21.71 17.38 -26.33
CA LYS A 92 22.70 16.66 -27.16
C LYS A 92 23.57 15.79 -26.25
N GLY A 93 23.68 14.50 -26.57
CA GLY A 93 24.42 13.52 -25.77
C GLY A 93 23.57 12.70 -24.80
N GLN A 94 22.30 13.05 -24.56
CA GLN A 94 21.37 12.18 -23.85
C GLN A 94 20.83 11.10 -24.81
N ASN A 95 20.86 9.85 -24.36
CA ASN A 95 20.38 8.72 -25.14
C ASN A 95 18.89 8.46 -24.83
N LEU A 96 18.03 8.77 -25.78
CA LEU A 96 16.57 8.59 -25.66
C LEU A 96 16.19 7.11 -25.44
N ILE A 97 16.85 6.18 -26.15
CA ILE A 97 16.52 4.75 -26.08
C ILE A 97 16.83 4.19 -24.69
N LEU A 98 17.97 4.59 -24.10
CA LEU A 98 18.31 4.19 -22.73
C LEU A 98 17.29 4.74 -21.72
N TRP A 99 16.90 6.01 -21.86
CA TRP A 99 15.90 6.59 -20.98
C TRP A 99 14.53 5.90 -21.09
N ILE A 100 14.06 5.60 -22.32
CA ILE A 100 12.84 4.83 -22.54
C ILE A 100 12.91 3.48 -21.83
N ARG A 101 14.06 2.81 -21.90
CA ARG A 101 14.27 1.51 -21.25
C ARG A 101 14.24 1.62 -19.72
N GLU A 102 14.78 2.69 -19.15
CA GLU A 102 14.69 2.97 -17.70
C GLU A 102 13.24 3.15 -17.25
N ILE A 103 12.45 3.92 -18.01
CA ILE A 103 11.02 4.11 -17.73
C ILE A 103 10.25 2.77 -17.79
N GLU A 104 10.51 1.92 -18.80
CA GLU A 104 9.90 0.59 -18.88
C GLU A 104 10.26 -0.30 -17.68
N MET A 105 11.47 -0.15 -17.13
CA MET A 105 11.87 -0.87 -15.92
C MET A 105 11.09 -0.38 -14.71
N VAL A 106 10.90 0.93 -14.56
CA VAL A 106 10.11 1.49 -13.45
C VAL A 106 8.65 1.12 -13.55
N MET A 107 8.08 1.06 -14.75
CA MET A 107 6.71 0.56 -14.94
C MET A 107 6.55 -0.88 -14.49
N ARG A 108 7.49 -1.76 -14.88
CA ARG A 108 7.51 -3.17 -14.46
C ARG A 108 7.72 -3.32 -12.96
N SER A 109 8.64 -2.57 -12.37
CA SER A 109 8.93 -2.58 -10.94
C SER A 109 7.82 -1.96 -10.09
N GLY A 110 7.14 -0.93 -10.60
CA GLY A 110 6.01 -0.25 -9.98
C GLY A 110 4.66 -0.90 -10.24
N LEU A 111 4.64 -2.00 -11.02
CA LEU A 111 3.42 -2.74 -11.39
C LEU A 111 2.34 -1.84 -12.03
N LEU A 112 2.78 -0.87 -12.83
CA LEU A 112 1.89 0.07 -13.51
C LEU A 112 1.26 -0.61 -14.73
N THR A 113 0.01 -1.03 -14.61
CA THR A 113 -0.75 -1.69 -15.67
C THR A 113 -1.67 -0.75 -16.45
N LEU A 114 -2.02 0.40 -15.86
CA LEU A 114 -2.96 1.35 -16.44
C LEU A 114 -2.25 2.35 -17.36
N ASP A 115 -2.73 2.48 -18.60
CA ASP A 115 -2.10 3.34 -19.62
C ASP A 115 -1.93 4.79 -19.16
N HIS A 116 -2.95 5.38 -18.52
CA HIS A 116 -2.86 6.76 -18.01
C HIS A 116 -1.79 6.93 -16.94
N GLN A 117 -1.54 5.92 -16.08
CA GLN A 117 -0.47 5.97 -15.08
C GLN A 117 0.90 5.89 -15.74
N GLN A 118 1.03 5.04 -16.76
CA GLN A 118 2.27 4.92 -17.52
C GLN A 118 2.58 6.22 -18.27
N VAL A 119 1.58 6.82 -18.91
CA VAL A 119 1.69 8.10 -19.61
C VAL A 119 2.06 9.21 -18.63
N SER A 120 1.35 9.32 -17.50
CA SER A 120 1.66 10.31 -16.47
C SER A 120 3.08 10.17 -15.91
N LEU A 121 3.57 8.94 -15.71
CA LEU A 121 4.94 8.68 -15.28
C LEU A 121 5.95 9.13 -16.36
N ALA A 122 5.73 8.73 -17.61
CA ALA A 122 6.63 9.09 -18.70
C ALA A 122 6.71 10.61 -18.87
N THR A 123 5.57 11.30 -18.88
CA THR A 123 5.49 12.76 -19.03
C THR A 123 6.06 13.51 -17.84
N SER A 124 5.88 13.03 -16.60
CA SER A 124 6.46 13.67 -15.41
C SER A 124 7.99 13.55 -15.34
N ASN A 125 8.56 12.55 -16.03
CA ASN A 125 10.00 12.37 -16.16
C ASN A 125 10.61 13.09 -17.38
N LEU A 126 9.82 13.85 -18.15
CA LEU A 126 10.36 14.75 -19.17
C LEU A 126 10.75 16.09 -18.54
N ASP A 127 11.84 16.67 -19.02
CA ASP A 127 12.32 17.98 -18.60
C ASP A 127 12.74 18.83 -19.83
N GLY A 128 13.06 20.10 -19.60
CA GLY A 128 13.58 21.03 -20.61
C GLY A 128 12.78 21.02 -21.91
N ARG A 129 13.47 20.78 -23.03
CA ARG A 129 12.86 20.81 -24.38
C ARG A 129 11.88 19.67 -24.61
N ALA A 130 12.13 18.51 -23.99
CA ALA A 130 11.23 17.37 -24.14
C ALA A 130 9.90 17.60 -23.41
N ARG A 131 9.95 18.25 -22.24
CA ARG A 131 8.75 18.66 -21.50
C ARG A 131 7.97 19.74 -22.23
N GLU A 132 8.66 20.76 -22.73
CA GLU A 132 8.04 21.82 -23.55
C GLU A 132 7.32 21.23 -24.77
N TRP A 133 7.99 20.33 -25.51
CA TRP A 133 7.37 19.61 -26.61
C TRP A 133 6.12 18.83 -26.17
N ALA A 134 6.21 18.04 -25.10
CA ALA A 134 5.08 17.24 -24.62
C ALA A 134 3.87 18.11 -24.24
N LEU A 135 4.12 19.30 -23.67
CA LEU A 135 3.07 20.28 -23.37
C LEU A 135 2.49 20.91 -24.64
N THR A 136 3.31 21.18 -25.67
CA THR A 136 2.80 21.71 -26.95
C THR A 136 1.96 20.72 -27.75
N CYS A 137 2.20 19.41 -27.57
CA CYS A 137 1.36 18.37 -28.16
C CYS A 137 -0.02 18.27 -27.51
N SER A 138 -0.30 19.05 -26.46
CA SER A 138 -1.39 18.77 -25.54
C SER A 138 -2.23 20.00 -25.20
N THR A 139 -3.55 19.89 -25.31
CA THR A 139 -4.50 20.69 -24.50
C THR A 139 -4.83 19.99 -23.17
N SER A 140 -4.60 18.67 -23.08
CA SER A 140 -4.64 17.80 -21.88
C SER A 140 -3.84 16.52 -22.12
N VAL A 141 -2.97 16.14 -21.17
CA VAL A 141 -1.99 15.03 -21.30
C VAL A 141 -2.67 13.70 -21.65
N ASP A 142 -3.87 13.45 -21.13
CA ASP A 142 -4.63 12.22 -21.38
C ASP A 142 -5.19 12.11 -22.81
N ILE A 143 -5.39 13.24 -23.49
CA ILE A 143 -5.95 13.28 -24.85
C ILE A 143 -4.85 13.17 -25.91
N ALA A 144 -3.68 13.77 -25.63
CA ALA A 144 -2.56 13.77 -26.58
C ALA A 144 -1.91 12.40 -26.75
N PHE A 145 -1.89 11.59 -25.69
CA PHE A 145 -1.20 10.31 -25.68
C PHE A 145 -2.05 9.21 -25.03
N PRO A 146 -2.72 8.35 -25.82
CA PRO A 146 -3.58 7.30 -25.26
C PRO A 146 -2.79 6.17 -24.59
N THR A 147 -1.53 5.95 -24.99
CA THR A 147 -0.69 4.86 -24.49
C THR A 147 0.79 5.27 -24.41
N PHE A 148 1.57 4.55 -23.60
CA PHE A 148 3.02 4.76 -23.54
C PHE A 148 3.73 4.50 -24.88
N GLU A 149 3.26 3.54 -25.67
CA GLU A 149 3.76 3.30 -27.04
C GLU A 149 3.60 4.52 -27.94
N SER A 150 2.48 5.25 -27.81
CA SER A 150 2.27 6.50 -28.55
C SER A 150 3.32 7.55 -28.20
N ILE A 151 3.62 7.72 -26.89
CA ILE A 151 4.70 8.61 -26.43
C ILE A 151 6.05 8.17 -26.99
N LYS A 152 6.39 6.88 -26.90
CA LYS A 152 7.67 6.36 -27.39
C LYS A 152 7.84 6.64 -28.89
N SER A 153 6.83 6.34 -29.69
CA SER A 153 6.85 6.56 -31.14
C SER A 153 7.07 8.03 -31.47
N HIS A 154 6.30 8.93 -30.85
CA HIS A 154 6.43 10.36 -31.07
C HIS A 154 7.77 10.93 -30.59
N LEU A 155 8.25 10.53 -29.41
CA LEU A 155 9.56 10.95 -28.90
C LEU A 155 10.67 10.49 -29.84
N VAL A 156 10.63 9.24 -30.32
CA VAL A 156 11.59 8.74 -31.31
C VAL A 156 11.48 9.54 -32.59
N GLN A 157 10.30 9.88 -33.08
CA GLN A 157 10.14 10.64 -34.31
C GLN A 157 10.66 12.09 -34.21
N VAL A 158 10.36 12.77 -33.10
CA VAL A 158 10.64 14.20 -32.92
C VAL A 158 12.05 14.46 -32.39
N LEU A 159 12.52 13.59 -31.48
CA LEU A 159 13.79 13.76 -30.76
C LEU A 159 14.89 12.84 -31.26
N SER A 160 14.59 11.83 -32.09
CA SER A 160 15.65 11.36 -33.00
C SER A 160 16.13 12.59 -33.76
N PRO A 161 17.45 12.74 -33.95
CA PRO A 161 17.93 13.76 -34.85
C PRO A 161 17.11 13.65 -36.14
N PRO A 162 16.47 14.74 -36.60
CA PRO A 162 16.13 14.77 -38.01
C PRO A 162 17.45 14.42 -38.70
N TYR A 163 17.40 13.74 -39.84
CA TYR A 163 18.57 13.55 -40.68
C TYR A 163 19.45 12.32 -40.49
N VAL A 164 19.02 11.15 -40.00
CA VAL A 164 19.81 9.92 -40.31
C VAL A 164 19.66 9.60 -41.80
N ALA A 165 18.43 9.47 -42.30
CA ALA A 165 18.17 9.18 -43.70
C ALA A 165 18.74 10.25 -44.64
N TYR A 166 18.58 11.54 -44.30
CA TYR A 166 19.23 12.58 -45.10
C TYR A 166 20.75 12.59 -44.92
N ARG A 167 21.34 12.49 -43.70
CA ARG A 167 22.82 12.47 -43.59
C ARG A 167 23.40 11.33 -44.39
N VAL A 168 22.77 10.15 -44.34
CA VAL A 168 23.18 8.99 -45.15
C VAL A 168 23.03 9.31 -46.64
N ARG A 169 21.88 9.83 -47.09
CA ARG A 169 21.66 10.23 -48.49
C ARG A 169 22.64 11.29 -48.96
N SER A 170 22.88 12.33 -48.17
CA SER A 170 23.82 13.39 -48.51
C SER A 170 25.26 12.93 -48.46
N ARG A 171 25.63 12.04 -47.54
CA ARG A 171 26.96 11.41 -47.52
C ARG A 171 27.14 10.58 -48.78
N PHE A 172 26.17 9.72 -49.11
CA PHE A 172 26.14 8.89 -50.32
C PHE A 172 26.24 9.73 -51.59
N LEU A 173 25.48 10.81 -51.71
CA LEU A 173 25.53 11.73 -52.86
C LEU A 173 26.86 12.52 -52.96
N PHE A 174 27.55 12.72 -51.83
CA PHE A 174 28.88 13.33 -51.82
C PHE A 174 30.00 12.32 -52.11
N THR A 175 29.77 11.03 -51.89
CA THR A 175 30.72 9.99 -52.24
C THR A 175 30.79 9.88 -53.76
N ARG A 176 32.00 10.04 -54.31
CA ARG A 176 32.28 9.81 -55.74
C ARG A 176 33.31 8.70 -55.85
N GLN A 177 33.22 7.88 -56.89
CA GLN A 177 34.13 6.75 -57.13
C GLN A 177 35.60 7.16 -57.14
N GLY A 178 35.92 8.33 -57.70
CA GLY A 178 37.29 8.85 -57.69
C GLY A 178 38.26 7.90 -58.39
N LYS A 179 39.30 7.46 -57.68
CA LYS A 179 40.30 6.49 -58.15
C LYS A 179 40.11 5.09 -57.58
N ASN A 180 39.01 4.84 -56.87
CA ASN A 180 38.77 3.57 -56.22
C ASN A 180 38.30 2.53 -57.26
N GLU A 181 38.74 1.28 -57.10
CA GLU A 181 38.21 0.17 -57.89
C GLU A 181 36.70 0.01 -57.65
N LEU A 182 35.98 -0.53 -58.64
CA LEU A 182 34.52 -0.62 -58.55
C LEU A 182 34.07 -1.45 -57.34
N SER A 183 34.83 -2.49 -56.98
CA SER A 183 34.57 -3.32 -55.80
C SER A 183 34.71 -2.58 -54.48
N ASP A 184 35.55 -1.55 -54.40
CA ASP A 184 35.80 -0.77 -53.19
C ASP A 184 34.86 0.44 -53.06
N TYR A 185 34.21 0.82 -54.16
CA TYR A 185 33.26 1.93 -54.20
C TYR A 185 31.81 1.53 -53.86
N VAL A 186 31.43 0.29 -54.19
CA VAL A 186 30.08 -0.28 -53.96
C VAL A 186 29.95 -0.78 -52.53
#